data_AF-A0A7C2VND7-F1
#
_entry.id   AF-A0A7C2VND7-F1
#
_cell.length_a   1.000
_cell.length_b   1.000
_cell.length_c   1.000
_cell.angle_alpha   90.00
_cell.angle_beta   90.00
_cell.angle_gamma   90.00
#
_symmetry.space_group_name_H-M   'P 1'
#
loop_
_entity.id
_entity.type
_entity.pdbx_description
1 polymer ?
#
loop_
_entity_poly.entity_id
_entity_poly.type
_entity_poly.pdbx_seq_one_letter_code
_entity_poly.pdbx_strand_id
1 'polypeptide(L)'
;MKKSSDFKTVYIFDTGAFLTGLHLSFPFQIYTVKEVVDEVKDFENKSKLEYTLSANRIIIEEVEDDLRSLNKKLSKALSKADRKLINLALKKKGEGFNVVVFTDDYKIQEALLSVGIEFKPIRYRSIKR
;
A
#
# COMPACT_ATOMS: atom_id res chain seq x y z
N MET A 1 -28.59 1.21 -20.46
CA MET A 1 -27.36 1.90 -20.01
C MET A 1 -27.05 1.47 -18.59
N LYS A 2 -26.01 0.64 -18.38
CA LYS A 2 -25.58 0.24 -17.04
C LYS A 2 -25.00 1.49 -16.35
N LYS A 3 -25.63 1.96 -15.28
CA LYS A 3 -25.06 2.96 -14.37
C LYS A 3 -23.69 2.44 -13.94
N SER A 4 -22.65 3.27 -14.05
CA SER A 4 -21.34 3.02 -13.47
C SER A 4 -21.53 2.58 -12.03
N SER A 5 -21.33 1.29 -11.75
CA SER A 5 -21.26 0.80 -10.38
C SER A 5 -20.11 1.53 -9.71
N ASP A 6 -20.40 2.27 -8.64
CA ASP A 6 -19.40 2.90 -7.76
C ASP A 6 -18.53 1.80 -7.15
N PHE A 7 -17.52 1.34 -7.87
CA PHE A 7 -16.47 0.52 -7.30
C PHE A 7 -15.81 1.35 -6.21
N LYS A 8 -16.00 0.96 -4.94
CA LYS A 8 -15.24 1.56 -3.84
C LYS A 8 -13.76 1.35 -4.13
N THR A 9 -13.00 2.46 -4.12
CA THR A 9 -11.55 2.41 -4.27
C THR A 9 -10.90 2.17 -2.92
N VAL A 10 -9.98 1.21 -2.87
CA VAL A 10 -9.12 0.91 -1.73
C VAL A 10 -7.73 1.44 -2.03
N TYR A 11 -7.20 2.24 -1.10
CA TYR A 11 -5.87 2.82 -1.19
C TYR A 11 -4.93 2.09 -0.25
N ILE A 12 -3.85 1.55 -0.79
CA ILE A 12 -2.86 0.78 -0.03
C ILE A 12 -1.55 1.52 0.00
N PHE A 13 -0.95 1.66 1.18
CA PHE A 13 0.31 2.38 1.36
C PHE A 13 1.45 1.41 1.72
N ASP A 14 2.54 1.55 0.98
CA ASP A 14 3.86 0.98 1.28
C ASP A 14 4.61 1.83 2.32
N THR A 15 5.70 1.30 2.89
CA THR A 15 6.58 1.96 3.85
C THR A 15 7.03 3.33 3.33
N GLY A 16 7.42 3.43 2.06
CA GLY A 16 7.80 4.70 1.44
C GLY A 16 6.70 5.77 1.51
N ALA A 17 5.43 5.38 1.35
CA ALA A 17 4.31 6.33 1.42
C ALA A 17 4.09 6.85 2.84
N PHE A 18 4.41 6.05 3.87
CA PHE A 18 4.40 6.51 5.26
C PHE A 18 5.58 7.44 5.56
N LEU A 19 6.79 7.09 5.12
CA LEU A 19 8.02 7.86 5.35
C LEU A 19 7.97 9.27 4.74
N THR A 20 7.22 9.46 3.65
CA THR A 20 7.04 10.79 3.05
C THR A 20 6.01 11.67 3.78
N GLY A 21 5.26 11.12 4.73
CA GLY A 21 4.17 11.83 5.41
C GLY A 21 2.89 11.98 4.57
N LEU A 22 2.79 11.32 3.41
CA LEU A 22 1.62 11.40 2.52
C LEU A 22 0.30 11.12 3.28
N HIS A 23 0.35 10.13 4.17
CA HIS A 23 -0.76 9.67 5.00
C HIS A 23 -1.42 10.76 5.85
N LEU A 24 -0.67 11.80 6.24
CA LEU A 24 -1.21 12.92 7.04
C LEU A 24 -2.26 13.73 6.27
N SER A 25 -2.03 13.92 4.97
CA SER A 25 -2.85 14.76 4.09
C SER A 25 -3.81 13.98 3.18
N PHE A 26 -3.71 12.64 3.17
CA PHE A 26 -4.42 11.81 2.21
C PHE A 26 -5.91 11.64 2.54
N PRO A 27 -6.87 12.17 1.76
CA PRO A 27 -8.25 12.40 2.22
C PRO A 27 -9.09 11.12 2.44
N PHE A 28 -8.59 9.94 2.08
CA PHE A 28 -9.32 8.68 2.14
C PHE A 28 -8.75 7.72 3.19
N GLN A 29 -9.49 6.65 3.47
CA GLN A 29 -9.03 5.55 4.30
C GLN A 29 -7.83 4.86 3.66
N ILE A 30 -6.80 4.60 4.46
CA ILE A 30 -5.57 3.93 4.03
C ILE A 30 -5.59 2.51 4.57
N TYR A 31 -5.22 1.55 3.73
CA TYR A 31 -5.03 0.16 4.11
C TYR A 31 -3.54 -0.17 4.05
N THR A 32 -3.08 -1.01 4.96
CA THR A 32 -1.70 -1.52 4.95
C THR A 32 -1.61 -2.81 5.76
N VAL A 33 -0.41 -3.38 5.82
CA VAL A 33 -0.09 -4.57 6.62
C VAL A 33 0.81 -4.20 7.79
N LYS A 34 0.79 -5.03 8.84
CA LYS A 34 1.58 -4.80 10.05
C LYS A 34 3.08 -4.66 9.74
N GLU A 35 3.59 -5.50 8.83
CA GLU A 35 5.00 -5.50 8.45
C GLU A 35 5.47 -4.16 7.88
N VAL A 36 4.62 -3.45 7.12
CA VAL A 36 4.94 -2.12 6.58
C VAL A 36 4.99 -1.07 7.69
N VAL A 37 4.06 -1.15 8.65
CA VAL A 37 4.05 -0.25 9.82
C VAL A 37 5.28 -0.48 10.69
N ASP A 38 5.68 -1.73 10.89
CA ASP A 38 6.83 -2.11 11.72
C ASP A 38 8.20 -1.70 11.11
N GLU A 39 8.25 -1.44 9.80
CA GLU A 39 9.43 -0.89 9.12
C GLU A 39 9.65 0.60 9.40
N VAL A 40 8.61 1.34 9.81
CA VAL A 40 8.69 2.77 10.16
C VAL A 40 9.29 2.92 11.56
N LYS A 41 10.63 2.92 11.64
CA LYS A 41 11.36 2.92 12.92
C LYS A 41 11.80 4.30 13.42
N ASP A 42 11.94 5.28 12.53
CA ASP A 42 12.40 6.61 12.91
C ASP A 42 11.37 7.33 13.81
N PHE A 43 11.86 7.92 14.92
CA PHE A 43 11.01 8.50 15.97
C PHE A 43 10.01 9.55 15.45
N GLU A 44 10.44 10.42 14.53
CA GLU A 44 9.58 11.45 13.94
C GLU A 44 8.47 10.83 13.07
N ASN A 45 8.81 9.85 12.23
CA ASN A 45 7.85 9.16 11.38
C ASN A 45 6.89 8.30 12.19
N LYS A 46 7.38 7.69 13.27
CA LYS A 46 6.57 6.91 14.22
C LYS A 46 5.52 7.78 14.91
N SER A 47 5.89 8.98 15.38
CA SER A 47 4.95 9.91 16.02
C SER A 47 3.84 10.36 15.06
N LYS A 48 4.17 10.64 13.80
CA LYS A 48 3.21 10.99 12.73
C LYS A 48 2.28 9.82 12.39
N LEU A 49 2.82 8.60 12.37
CA LEU A 49 2.07 7.38 12.11
C LEU A 49 1.09 7.08 13.25
N GLU A 50 1.53 7.18 14.50
CA GLU A 50 0.69 7.02 15.71
C GLU A 50 -0.46 8.05 15.74
N TYR A 51 -0.21 9.30 15.36
CA TYR A 51 -1.27 10.29 15.22
C TYR A 51 -2.34 9.87 14.19
N THR A 52 -1.92 9.33 13.04
CA THR A 52 -2.86 8.95 11.98
C THR A 52 -3.59 7.64 12.30
N LEU A 53 -2.93 6.71 12.98
CA LEU A 53 -3.53 5.49 13.53
C LEU A 53 -4.60 5.85 14.57
N SER A 54 -4.31 6.76 15.49
CA SER A 54 -5.28 7.22 16.50
C SER A 54 -6.46 7.99 15.91
N ALA A 55 -6.28 8.62 14.74
CA ALA A 55 -7.36 9.21 13.95
C ALA A 55 -8.25 8.17 13.22
N ASN A 56 -7.99 6.86 13.37
CA ASN A 56 -8.69 5.75 12.69
C ASN A 56 -8.67 5.83 11.14
N ARG A 57 -7.69 6.54 10.56
CA ARG A 57 -7.57 6.72 9.09
C ARG A 57 -6.71 5.64 8.42
N ILE A 58 -6.06 4.79 9.21
CA ILE A 58 -5.26 3.65 8.73
C ILE A 58 -5.90 2.37 9.27
N ILE A 59 -6.21 1.44 8.37
CA ILE A 59 -6.63 0.07 8.69
C ILE A 59 -5.45 -0.85 8.42
N ILE A 60 -5.00 -1.53 9.47
CA ILE A 60 -4.00 -2.59 9.36
C ILE A 60 -4.77 -3.90 9.18
N GLU A 61 -4.59 -4.56 8.04
CA GLU A 61 -5.15 -5.89 7.80
C GLU A 61 -4.05 -6.95 7.84
N GLU A 62 -4.34 -8.05 8.52
CA GLU A 62 -3.50 -9.24 8.45
C GLU A 62 -3.82 -10.03 7.19
N VAL A 63 -2.77 -10.46 6.52
CA VAL A 63 -2.82 -11.34 5.35
C VAL A 63 -1.72 -12.38 5.45
N GLU A 64 -2.02 -13.55 4.90
CA GLU A 64 -1.05 -14.63 4.76
C GLU A 64 0.02 -14.26 3.72
N ASP A 65 1.22 -14.80 3.89
CA ASP A 65 2.31 -14.69 2.93
C ASP A 65 2.17 -15.81 1.87
N ASP A 66 1.08 -15.75 1.07
CA ASP A 66 0.80 -16.67 -0.03
C ASP A 66 0.94 -15.98 -1.40
N LEU A 67 1.95 -16.37 -2.18
CA LEU A 67 2.31 -15.70 -3.45
C LEU A 67 1.99 -16.55 -4.67
N ARG A 68 1.06 -17.51 -4.57
CA ARG A 68 0.69 -18.40 -5.70
C ARG A 68 0.32 -17.64 -6.97
N SER A 69 -0.13 -16.41 -6.84
CA SER A 69 -0.50 -15.48 -7.92
C SER A 69 0.69 -14.80 -8.61
N LEU A 70 1.89 -14.81 -8.01
CA LEU A 70 3.08 -14.13 -8.54
C LEU A 70 4.05 -15.12 -9.19
N ASN A 71 4.85 -14.61 -10.14
CA ASN A 71 5.97 -15.36 -10.70
C ASN A 71 6.97 -15.74 -9.61
N LYS A 72 7.37 -17.02 -9.55
CA LYS A 72 8.31 -17.57 -8.56
C LYS A 72 9.67 -16.85 -8.47
N LYS A 73 10.14 -16.23 -9.55
CA LYS A 73 11.36 -15.41 -9.52
C LYS A 73 11.13 -14.08 -8.81
N LEU A 74 10.04 -13.40 -9.18
CA LEU A 74 9.65 -12.12 -8.60
C LEU A 74 9.31 -12.27 -7.11
N SER A 75 8.59 -13.33 -6.78
CA SER A 75 8.18 -13.66 -5.41
C SER A 75 9.36 -13.87 -4.45
N LYS A 76 10.51 -14.32 -4.95
CA LYS A 76 11.75 -14.52 -4.17
C LYS A 76 12.57 -13.24 -3.98
N ALA A 77 12.36 -12.23 -4.82
CA ALA A 77 13.12 -10.98 -4.81
C ALA A 77 12.48 -9.89 -3.90
N LEU A 78 11.28 -10.18 -3.39
CA LEU A 78 10.44 -9.32 -2.56
C LEU A 78 10.66 -9.62 -1.07
N SER A 79 10.61 -8.58 -0.25
CA SER A 79 10.67 -8.68 1.22
C SER A 79 9.39 -9.35 1.77
N LYS A 80 9.37 -9.73 3.05
CA LYS A 80 8.14 -10.20 3.70
C LYS A 80 7.05 -9.10 3.70
N ALA A 81 7.44 -7.84 3.90
CA ALA A 81 6.52 -6.71 3.89
C ALA A 81 5.89 -6.54 2.50
N ASP A 82 6.72 -6.49 1.44
CA ASP A 82 6.27 -6.32 0.06
C ASP A 82 5.27 -7.41 -0.34
N ARG A 83 5.62 -8.66 -0.02
CA ARG A 83 4.79 -9.84 -0.30
C ARG A 83 3.42 -9.76 0.33
N LYS A 84 3.36 -9.42 1.61
CA LYS A 84 2.11 -9.23 2.32
C LYS A 84 1.33 -8.02 1.81
N LEU A 85 2.00 -6.92 1.48
CA LEU A 85 1.35 -5.76 0.89
C LEU A 85 0.67 -6.09 -0.44
N ILE A 86 1.33 -6.87 -1.30
CA ILE A 86 0.77 -7.34 -2.58
C ILE A 86 -0.40 -8.30 -2.33
N ASN A 87 -0.31 -9.18 -1.34
CA ASN A 87 -1.42 -10.08 -1.00
C ASN A 87 -2.65 -9.34 -0.47
N LEU A 88 -2.45 -8.27 0.30
CA LEU A 88 -3.53 -7.38 0.68
C LEU A 88 -4.19 -6.74 -0.54
N ALA A 89 -3.40 -6.29 -1.51
CA ALA A 89 -3.92 -5.72 -2.75
C ALA A 89 -4.72 -6.76 -3.57
N LEU A 90 -4.21 -7.98 -3.68
CA LEU A 90 -4.91 -9.09 -4.35
C LEU A 90 -6.20 -9.49 -3.66
N LYS A 91 -6.18 -9.60 -2.32
CA LYS A 91 -7.37 -9.87 -1.51
C LYS A 91 -8.46 -8.85 -1.79
N LYS A 92 -8.12 -7.55 -1.73
CA LYS A 92 -9.06 -6.45 -1.99
C LYS A 92 -9.59 -6.43 -3.43
N LYS A 93 -8.73 -6.74 -4.40
CA LYS A 93 -9.15 -6.92 -5.79
C LYS A 93 -10.13 -8.10 -5.92
N GLY A 94 -9.86 -9.23 -5.25
CA GLY A 94 -10.73 -10.40 -5.22
C GLY A 94 -12.08 -10.16 -4.55
N GLU A 95 -12.13 -9.27 -3.54
CA GLU A 95 -13.36 -8.77 -2.91
C GLU A 95 -14.18 -7.82 -3.83
N GLY A 96 -13.65 -7.48 -5.02
CA GLY A 96 -14.34 -6.64 -6.01
C GLY A 96 -14.05 -5.13 -5.87
N PHE A 97 -13.03 -4.73 -5.10
CA PHE A 97 -12.62 -3.33 -4.99
C PHE A 97 -11.68 -2.91 -6.14
N ASN A 98 -11.72 -1.63 -6.49
CA ASN A 98 -10.64 -1.02 -7.26
C ASN A 98 -9.47 -0.74 -6.31
N VAL A 99 -8.28 -1.26 -6.62
CA VAL A 99 -7.13 -1.15 -5.72
C VAL A 99 -6.06 -0.26 -6.33
N VAL A 100 -5.58 0.71 -5.56
CA VAL A 100 -4.47 1.59 -5.91
C VAL A 100 -3.41 1.54 -4.83
N VAL A 101 -2.20 1.12 -5.19
CA VAL A 101 -1.06 1.05 -4.26
C VAL A 101 -0.16 2.26 -4.43
N PHE A 102 0.22 2.93 -3.35
CA PHE A 102 1.19 4.02 -3.36
C PHE A 102 2.58 3.48 -3.02
N THR A 103 3.47 3.49 -4.00
CA THR A 103 4.86 3.01 -3.87
C THR A 103 5.75 3.60 -4.96
N ASP A 104 7.01 3.84 -4.62
CA ASP A 104 8.08 4.19 -5.56
C ASP A 104 9.06 3.02 -5.79
N ASP A 105 8.83 1.86 -5.17
CA ASP A 105 9.70 0.69 -5.34
C ASP A 105 9.38 -0.05 -6.66
N TYR A 106 10.37 -0.11 -7.55
CA TYR A 106 10.22 -0.75 -8.86
C TYR A 106 9.86 -2.25 -8.79
N LYS A 107 10.29 -2.99 -7.77
CA LYS A 107 9.95 -4.42 -7.62
C LYS A 107 8.50 -4.59 -7.22
N ILE A 108 7.98 -3.73 -6.34
CA ILE A 108 6.57 -3.73 -5.98
C ILE A 108 5.74 -3.35 -7.21
N GLN A 109 6.14 -2.31 -7.95
CA GLN A 109 5.47 -1.91 -9.19
C GLN A 109 5.42 -3.03 -10.24
N GLU A 110 6.54 -3.71 -10.47
CA GLU A 110 6.62 -4.87 -11.37
C GLU A 110 5.64 -5.98 -10.93
N ALA A 111 5.59 -6.29 -9.63
CA ALA A 111 4.67 -7.28 -9.08
C ALA A 111 3.21 -6.89 -9.28
N LEU A 112 2.84 -5.64 -9.01
CA LEU A 112 1.47 -5.14 -9.19
C LEU A 112 1.04 -5.14 -10.65
N LEU A 113 1.94 -4.76 -11.57
CA LEU A 113 1.70 -4.84 -13.01
C LEU A 113 1.43 -6.28 -13.45
N SER A 114 2.21 -7.24 -12.95
CA SER A 114 2.07 -8.66 -13.32
C SER A 114 0.70 -9.26 -12.95
N VAL A 115 -0.01 -8.66 -11.99
CA VAL A 115 -1.34 -9.08 -11.52
C VAL A 115 -2.45 -8.08 -11.85
N GLY A 116 -2.14 -7.05 -12.64
CA GLY A 116 -3.09 -6.03 -13.09
C GLY A 116 -3.68 -5.21 -11.94
N ILE A 117 -2.88 -4.78 -10.98
CA ILE A 117 -3.24 -3.82 -9.93
C ILE A 117 -2.62 -2.46 -10.25
N GLU A 118 -3.39 -1.37 -10.09
CA GLU A 118 -2.91 -0.01 -10.30
C GLU A 118 -1.96 0.41 -9.17
N PHE A 119 -0.93 1.17 -9.52
CA PHE A 119 -0.08 1.85 -8.55
C PHE A 119 0.08 3.33 -8.89
N LYS A 120 0.40 4.13 -7.88
CA LYS A 120 0.73 5.55 -8.01
C LYS A 120 2.09 5.84 -7.38
N PRO A 121 2.99 6.53 -8.11
CA PRO A 121 4.26 6.97 -7.55
C PRO A 121 4.04 8.00 -6.44
N ILE A 122 4.92 8.00 -5.46
CA ILE A 122 4.89 8.92 -4.32
C ILE A 122 5.56 10.21 -4.78
N ARG A 123 4.78 11.27 -4.98
CA ARG A 123 5.36 12.57 -5.34
C ARG A 123 6.01 13.19 -4.11
N TYR A 124 7.34 13.27 -4.11
CA TYR A 124 8.06 14.10 -3.16
C TYR A 124 7.68 15.56 -3.34
N ARG A 125 7.35 16.23 -2.24
CA ARG A 125 7.24 17.69 -2.23
C ARG A 125 8.64 18.22 -2.52
N SER A 126 8.87 18.78 -3.72
CA SER A 126 10.17 19.38 -4.05
C SER A 126 10.53 20.41 -2.99
N ILE A 127 11.74 20.32 -2.43
CA ILE A 127 12.26 21.34 -1.53
C ILE A 127 12.34 22.64 -2.33
N LYS A 128 11.47 23.61 -2.05
CA LYS A 128 11.71 24.99 -2.46
C LYS A 128 12.82 25.52 -1.56
N ARG A 129 13.98 25.77 -2.17
CA ARG A 129 15.04 26.58 -1.58
C ARG A 129 14.59 28.02 -1.45
#